data_AF-A0A6V7Y8A5-F1
#
_entry.id   AF-A0A6V7Y8A5-F1
#
_cell.length_a   1.000
_cell.length_b   1.000
_cell.length_c   1.000
_cell.angle_alpha   90.00
_cell.angle_beta   90.00
_cell.angle_gamma   90.00
#
_symmetry.space_group_name_H-M   'P 1'
#
loop_
_entity.id
_entity.type
_entity.pdbx_description
1 polymer ?
#
loop_
_entity_poly.entity_id
_entity_poly.type
_entity_poly.pdbx_seq_one_letter_code
_entity_poly.pdbx_strand_id
1 'polypeptide(L)'
;STQRNPEILDDWPLHQVKDKKTRLVVGACWHGRQKQMVQHFNGHLASMRIWINRVQSFEAVNCVHGKHEGLLINGKNIQSSSLHLQAQSPTEMEHLLRSVQFNIDQLFSGNTRISPSTNSGKRKIEISGTLKCPNNLNKLLIPIYSIIDVSKGQFHPQLIITGKHIVFADRQSMRNGAALLPDVKITVTEGNADKSSFHKLSWCRVHMRPARDMDLELFSSPTLLLEKLELQFVHDKQGFVLRGAEHPSAYAEVLEHIRYFNLRPESFPHRSYTLQANFFINFNKKFLYSNMYLE
;
A
#
# COMPACT_ATOMS: atom_id res chain seq x y z
N SER A 1 -46.37 9.43 -6.57
CA SER A 1 -45.48 10.38 -5.87
C SER A 1 -44.34 10.70 -6.81
N THR A 2 -44.30 11.93 -7.34
CA THR A 2 -43.35 12.38 -8.36
C THR A 2 -41.92 12.41 -7.81
N GLN A 3 -41.06 11.53 -8.30
CA GLN A 3 -39.60 11.57 -8.10
C GLN A 3 -39.06 12.91 -8.65
N ARG A 4 -38.86 13.90 -7.77
CA ARG A 4 -37.95 14.99 -8.08
C ARG A 4 -36.54 14.44 -7.91
N ASN A 5 -35.83 14.24 -9.01
CA ASN A 5 -34.38 14.17 -8.95
C ASN A 5 -33.88 15.44 -8.24
N PRO A 6 -32.90 15.34 -7.32
CA PRO A 6 -32.29 16.53 -6.76
C PRO A 6 -31.67 17.34 -7.91
N GLU A 7 -32.02 18.62 -7.97
CA GLU A 7 -31.46 19.56 -8.91
C GLU A 7 -29.97 19.72 -8.60
N ILE A 8 -29.11 19.36 -9.56
CA ILE A 8 -27.66 19.60 -9.45
C ILE A 8 -27.44 21.05 -9.84
N LEU A 9 -27.08 21.89 -8.86
CA LEU A 9 -26.74 23.29 -9.08
C LEU A 9 -25.22 23.40 -9.22
N ASP A 10 -24.76 23.63 -10.46
CA ASP A 10 -23.35 23.90 -10.75
C ASP A 10 -23.06 25.40 -10.65
N ASP A 11 -22.55 25.84 -9.50
CA ASP A 11 -22.09 27.22 -9.30
C ASP A 11 -20.69 27.42 -9.91
N TRP A 12 -20.64 27.67 -11.21
CA TRP A 12 -19.39 28.05 -11.90
C TRP A 12 -19.02 29.51 -11.59
N PRO A 13 -17.73 29.82 -11.33
CA PRO A 13 -17.29 31.20 -11.25
C PRO A 13 -17.44 31.86 -12.62
N LEU A 14 -18.10 33.03 -12.66
CA LEU A 14 -18.32 33.82 -13.89
C LEU A 14 -17.01 34.20 -14.62
N HIS A 15 -15.87 34.20 -13.90
CA HIS A 15 -14.55 34.46 -14.46
C HIS A 15 -13.52 33.49 -13.89
N GLN A 16 -12.52 33.14 -14.71
CA GLN A 16 -11.39 32.32 -14.29
C GLN A 16 -10.58 33.06 -13.20
N VAL A 17 -10.61 32.55 -11.97
CA VAL A 17 -9.87 33.14 -10.86
C VAL A 17 -8.48 32.52 -10.80
N LYS A 18 -7.47 33.27 -11.23
CA LYS A 18 -6.05 32.89 -11.04
C LYS A 18 -5.70 33.11 -9.56
N ASP A 19 -4.98 32.14 -8.97
CA ASP A 19 -4.40 32.21 -7.61
C ASP A 19 -5.34 32.19 -6.40
N LYS A 20 -6.36 31.30 -6.38
CA LYS A 20 -7.08 30.98 -5.14
C LYS A 20 -6.99 29.51 -4.75
N LYS A 21 -6.71 29.28 -3.46
CA LYS A 21 -6.84 27.97 -2.81
C LYS A 21 -8.32 27.58 -2.78
N THR A 22 -8.71 26.58 -3.55
CA THR A 22 -10.06 26.01 -3.51
C THR A 22 -10.25 25.21 -2.24
N ARG A 23 -11.43 25.27 -1.63
CA ARG A 23 -11.81 24.45 -0.47
C ARG A 23 -13.00 23.57 -0.83
N LEU A 24 -12.84 22.26 -0.63
CA LEU A 24 -13.94 21.30 -0.71
C LEU A 24 -14.72 21.31 0.62
N VAL A 25 -16.05 21.33 0.54
CA VAL A 25 -16.96 21.28 1.68
C VAL A 25 -18.01 20.22 1.40
N VAL A 26 -18.38 19.45 2.42
CA VAL A 26 -19.36 18.37 2.32
C VAL A 26 -20.46 18.62 3.34
N GLY A 27 -21.70 18.48 2.91
CA GLY A 27 -22.88 18.63 3.77
C GLY A 27 -23.37 20.06 3.96
N ALA A 28 -22.91 21.03 3.15
CA ALA A 28 -23.46 22.38 3.09
C ALA A 28 -23.08 23.06 1.76
N CYS A 29 -23.86 24.05 1.35
CA CYS A 29 -23.63 24.84 0.14
C CYS A 29 -23.10 26.23 0.51
N TRP A 30 -22.09 26.72 -0.22
CA TRP A 30 -21.54 28.06 0.00
C TRP A 30 -22.38 29.12 -0.72
N HIS A 31 -22.99 30.05 0.02
CA HIS A 31 -23.73 31.15 -0.56
C HIS A 31 -22.83 32.38 -0.75
N GLY A 32 -22.43 32.66 -2.00
CA GLY A 32 -21.50 33.76 -2.33
C GLY A 32 -21.95 35.16 -1.86
N ARG A 33 -23.23 35.53 -2.10
CA ARG A 33 -23.79 36.84 -1.69
C ARG A 33 -23.81 37.04 -0.17
N GLN A 34 -24.19 35.99 0.56
CA GLN A 34 -24.32 36.05 2.02
C GLN A 34 -23.01 35.71 2.75
N LYS A 35 -22.00 35.21 2.02
CA LYS A 35 -20.69 34.79 2.54
C LYS A 35 -20.81 33.79 3.70
N GLN A 36 -21.78 32.89 3.62
CA GLN A 36 -22.05 31.88 4.65
C GLN A 36 -22.39 30.53 4.03
N MET A 37 -22.27 29.46 4.83
CA MET A 37 -22.78 28.14 4.47
C MET A 37 -24.28 28.06 4.75
N VAL A 38 -25.03 27.51 3.80
CA VAL A 38 -26.48 27.33 3.87
C VAL A 38 -26.84 25.91 3.39
N GLN A 39 -28.13 25.56 3.44
CA GLN A 39 -28.64 24.25 2.95
C GLN A 39 -27.86 23.06 3.54
N HIS A 40 -27.78 23.02 4.87
CA HIS A 40 -27.06 21.99 5.58
C HIS A 40 -27.69 20.62 5.36
N PHE A 41 -26.86 19.61 5.11
CA PHE A 41 -27.24 18.21 5.12
C PHE A 41 -27.51 17.79 6.57
N ASN A 42 -28.71 17.30 6.83
CA ASN A 42 -29.10 16.74 8.13
C ASN A 42 -29.19 15.22 8.00
N GLY A 43 -28.19 14.51 8.52
CA GLY A 43 -28.14 13.06 8.49
C GLY A 43 -26.76 12.53 8.84
N HIS A 44 -26.56 11.23 8.61
CA HIS A 44 -25.27 10.58 8.81
C HIS A 44 -24.62 10.26 7.47
N LEU A 45 -23.34 10.61 7.34
CA LEU A 45 -22.48 10.18 6.22
C LEU A 45 -21.43 9.22 6.76
N ALA A 46 -21.22 8.13 6.05
CA ALA A 46 -20.15 7.18 6.32
C ALA A 46 -19.47 6.79 5.01
N SER A 47 -18.19 6.41 5.10
CA SER A 47 -17.43 5.81 3.99
C SER A 47 -17.31 6.66 2.71
N MET A 48 -17.32 7.98 2.82
CA MET A 48 -17.12 8.87 1.67
C MET A 48 -15.69 8.79 1.13
N ARG A 49 -15.55 8.64 -0.19
CA ARG A 49 -14.25 8.62 -0.90
C ARG A 49 -14.27 9.60 -2.04
N ILE A 50 -13.23 10.41 -2.15
CA ILE A 50 -13.11 11.45 -3.17
C ILE A 50 -11.75 11.31 -3.84
N TRP A 51 -11.76 11.18 -5.16
CA TRP A 51 -10.57 11.22 -5.98
C TRP A 51 -10.49 12.55 -6.71
N ILE A 52 -9.46 13.33 -6.39
CA ILE A 52 -9.24 14.65 -6.99
C ILE A 52 -8.75 14.47 -8.42
N ASN A 53 -9.29 15.26 -9.35
CA ASN A 53 -8.90 15.31 -10.77
C ASN A 53 -9.07 14.01 -11.55
N ARG A 54 -9.93 13.08 -11.09
CA ARG A 54 -10.18 11.82 -11.78
C ARG A 54 -11.63 11.37 -11.63
N VAL A 55 -12.29 11.08 -12.75
CA VAL A 55 -13.60 10.43 -12.77
C VAL A 55 -13.42 8.94 -12.55
N GLN A 56 -14.21 8.35 -11.64
CA GLN A 56 -14.20 6.91 -11.40
C GLN A 56 -14.96 6.17 -12.50
N SER A 57 -14.46 4.97 -12.86
CA SER A 57 -15.16 4.12 -13.81
C SER A 57 -16.43 3.52 -13.20
N PHE A 58 -17.39 3.13 -14.04
CA PHE A 58 -18.63 2.52 -13.57
C PHE A 58 -18.38 1.22 -12.80
N GLU A 59 -17.36 0.45 -13.22
CA GLU A 59 -16.92 -0.77 -12.53
C GLU A 59 -16.39 -0.46 -11.13
N ALA A 60 -15.61 0.62 -10.98
CA ALA A 60 -15.10 1.05 -9.68
C ALA A 60 -16.23 1.52 -8.74
N VAL A 61 -17.23 2.22 -9.28
CA VAL A 61 -18.42 2.63 -8.52
C VAL A 61 -19.26 1.43 -8.09
N ASN A 62 -19.51 0.48 -8.99
CA ASN A 62 -20.25 -0.75 -8.67
C ASN A 62 -19.50 -1.64 -7.68
N CYS A 63 -18.17 -1.69 -7.79
CA CYS A 63 -17.32 -2.33 -6.80
C CYS A 63 -17.61 -1.74 -5.42
N VAL A 64 -17.60 -0.42 -5.21
CA VAL A 64 -17.85 0.15 -3.86
C VAL A 64 -19.20 -0.29 -3.27
N HIS A 65 -20.19 -0.58 -4.10
CA HIS A 65 -21.53 -1.01 -3.66
C HIS A 65 -21.72 -2.54 -3.59
N GLY A 66 -20.78 -3.33 -4.09
CA GLY A 66 -20.87 -4.79 -4.16
C GLY A 66 -20.65 -5.48 -2.81
N LYS A 67 -21.25 -6.67 -2.64
CA LYS A 67 -20.88 -7.61 -1.58
C LYS A 67 -19.65 -8.40 -2.05
N HIS A 68 -18.51 -8.16 -1.44
CA HIS A 68 -17.23 -8.82 -1.82
C HIS A 68 -16.80 -9.91 -0.85
N GLU A 69 -17.55 -10.10 0.23
CA GLU A 69 -17.27 -11.12 1.23
C GLU A 69 -18.31 -12.24 1.07
N GLY A 70 -17.85 -13.48 1.06
CA GLY A 70 -18.69 -14.67 0.92
C GLY A 70 -18.05 -15.89 1.59
N LEU A 71 -18.77 -17.01 1.54
CA LEU A 71 -18.26 -18.31 2.00
C LEU A 71 -18.12 -19.24 0.79
N LEU A 72 -17.01 -19.97 0.71
CA LEU A 72 -16.80 -21.04 -0.26
C LEU A 72 -17.01 -22.38 0.43
N ILE A 73 -17.74 -23.28 -0.23
CA ILE A 73 -17.92 -24.67 0.23
C ILE A 73 -17.74 -25.57 -0.95
N ASN A 74 -16.76 -26.46 -0.88
CA ASN A 74 -16.45 -27.39 -1.97
C ASN A 74 -16.34 -26.67 -3.33
N GLY A 75 -15.77 -25.46 -3.35
CA GLY A 75 -15.60 -24.62 -4.55
C GLY A 75 -16.82 -23.80 -4.99
N LYS A 76 -17.96 -23.88 -4.31
CA LYS A 76 -19.16 -23.07 -4.60
C LYS A 76 -19.18 -21.81 -3.74
N ASN A 77 -19.29 -20.65 -4.37
CA ASN A 77 -19.35 -19.35 -3.68
C ASN A 77 -20.78 -19.07 -3.20
N ILE A 78 -20.91 -18.70 -1.93
CA ILE A 78 -22.17 -18.39 -1.27
C ILE A 78 -22.05 -16.95 -0.76
N GLN A 79 -22.72 -16.03 -1.47
CA GLN A 79 -22.80 -14.62 -1.10
C GLN A 79 -23.92 -14.36 -0.09
N SER A 80 -23.81 -14.99 1.08
CA SER A 80 -24.77 -14.84 2.17
C SER A 80 -24.04 -14.65 3.50
N SER A 81 -24.65 -13.91 4.41
CA SER A 81 -24.18 -13.75 5.79
C SER A 81 -24.43 -14.98 6.67
N SER A 82 -25.24 -15.94 6.19
CA SER A 82 -25.55 -17.17 6.90
C SER A 82 -25.48 -18.38 5.97
N LEU A 83 -24.91 -19.47 6.48
CA LEU A 83 -24.78 -20.75 5.80
C LEU A 83 -25.56 -21.82 6.56
N HIS A 84 -26.36 -22.60 5.85
CA HIS A 84 -27.07 -23.75 6.40
C HIS A 84 -26.45 -25.04 5.86
N LEU A 85 -25.96 -25.88 6.77
CA LEU A 85 -25.41 -27.21 6.47
C LEU A 85 -26.34 -28.29 7.00
N GLN A 86 -26.42 -29.40 6.29
CA GLN A 86 -27.14 -30.61 6.71
C GLN A 86 -26.23 -31.81 6.50
N ALA A 87 -26.22 -32.71 7.47
CA ALA A 87 -25.46 -33.96 7.42
C ALA A 87 -26.25 -35.06 8.11
N GLN A 88 -25.99 -36.31 7.74
CA GLN A 88 -26.64 -37.48 8.34
C GLN A 88 -25.83 -38.04 9.52
N SER A 89 -24.55 -37.66 9.65
CA SER A 89 -23.69 -38.08 10.74
C SER A 89 -22.85 -36.93 11.31
N PRO A 90 -22.38 -37.04 12.57
CA PRO A 90 -21.46 -36.06 13.15
C PRO A 90 -20.15 -35.92 12.36
N THR A 91 -19.60 -37.03 11.86
CA THR A 91 -18.36 -37.06 11.08
C THR A 91 -18.53 -36.30 9.75
N GLU A 92 -19.64 -36.51 9.06
CA GLU A 92 -19.95 -35.77 7.83
C GLU A 92 -20.13 -34.27 8.10
N MET A 93 -20.80 -33.90 9.20
CA MET A 93 -20.93 -32.50 9.61
C MET A 93 -19.56 -31.86 9.89
N GLU A 94 -18.65 -32.59 10.55
CA GLU A 94 -17.28 -32.13 10.79
C GLU A 94 -16.53 -31.87 9.48
N HIS A 95 -16.62 -32.78 8.51
CA HIS A 95 -16.01 -32.58 7.19
C HIS A 95 -16.58 -31.38 6.44
N LEU A 96 -17.90 -31.19 6.47
CA LEU A 96 -18.55 -30.03 5.86
C LEU A 96 -18.13 -28.71 6.52
N LEU A 97 -18.05 -28.66 7.84
CA LEU A 97 -17.58 -27.48 8.56
C LEU A 97 -16.12 -27.13 8.21
N ARG A 98 -15.26 -28.15 8.08
CA ARG A 98 -13.86 -27.97 7.69
C ARG A 98 -13.69 -27.51 6.23
N SER A 99 -14.68 -27.76 5.36
CA SER A 99 -14.62 -27.32 3.97
C SER A 99 -15.13 -25.89 3.74
N VAL A 100 -15.73 -25.26 4.76
CA VAL A 100 -16.13 -23.85 4.70
C VAL A 100 -14.89 -22.97 4.74
N GLN A 101 -14.73 -22.15 3.71
CA GLN A 101 -13.65 -21.17 3.60
C GLN A 101 -14.24 -19.76 3.48
N PHE A 102 -13.54 -18.78 4.04
CA PHE A 102 -13.88 -17.38 3.79
C PHE A 102 -13.36 -16.97 2.41
N ASN A 103 -14.22 -16.35 1.61
CA ASN A 103 -13.89 -15.88 0.29
C ASN A 103 -14.02 -14.37 0.20
N ILE A 104 -13.05 -13.76 -0.45
CA ILE A 104 -13.12 -12.37 -0.87
C ILE A 104 -13.11 -12.38 -2.38
N ASP A 105 -14.15 -11.84 -2.99
CA ASP A 105 -14.21 -11.72 -4.44
C ASP A 105 -12.99 -10.91 -4.92
N GLN A 106 -12.16 -11.58 -5.73
CA GLN A 106 -11.00 -10.97 -6.34
C GLN A 106 -11.52 -10.11 -7.49
N LEU A 107 -11.58 -8.80 -7.29
CA LEU A 107 -11.87 -7.90 -8.40
C LEU A 107 -10.61 -7.72 -9.23
N PHE A 108 -10.79 -7.61 -10.53
CA PHE A 108 -9.71 -7.36 -11.47
C PHE A 108 -10.04 -6.07 -12.23
N SER A 109 -9.07 -5.18 -12.32
CA SER A 109 -9.07 -4.08 -13.28
C SER A 109 -7.93 -4.33 -14.25
N GLY A 110 -8.27 -4.77 -15.48
CA GLY A 110 -7.28 -5.30 -16.41
C GLY A 110 -6.53 -6.49 -15.80
N ASN A 111 -5.19 -6.45 -15.83
CA ASN A 111 -4.33 -7.49 -15.24
C ASN A 111 -4.03 -7.29 -13.75
N THR A 112 -4.56 -6.23 -13.14
CA THR A 112 -4.28 -5.91 -11.73
C THR A 112 -5.40 -6.42 -10.82
N ARG A 113 -5.01 -7.18 -9.80
CA ARG A 113 -5.91 -7.57 -8.71
C ARG A 113 -6.23 -6.34 -7.88
N ILE A 114 -7.48 -5.92 -7.92
CA ILE A 114 -8.04 -4.99 -6.95
C ILE A 114 -8.67 -5.86 -5.87
N SER A 115 -8.02 -5.98 -4.72
CA SER A 115 -8.76 -6.44 -3.55
C SER A 115 -9.74 -5.32 -3.20
N PRO A 116 -11.06 -5.54 -3.20
CA PRO A 116 -11.97 -4.57 -2.62
C PRO A 116 -11.46 -4.26 -1.22
N SER A 117 -11.54 -2.99 -0.80
CA SER A 117 -11.24 -2.64 0.59
C SER A 117 -12.34 -3.25 1.45
N THR A 118 -12.28 -4.55 1.67
CA THR A 118 -13.00 -5.24 2.71
C THR A 118 -12.62 -4.55 4.02
N ASN A 119 -13.58 -4.38 4.91
CA ASN A 119 -13.32 -3.80 6.21
C ASN A 119 -12.41 -4.78 6.98
N SER A 120 -11.09 -4.68 6.81
CA SER A 120 -10.13 -5.54 7.49
C SER A 120 -10.42 -5.51 8.99
N GLY A 121 -10.46 -6.68 9.62
CA GLY A 121 -10.79 -6.76 11.03
C GLY A 121 -11.32 -8.11 11.48
N LYS A 122 -11.63 -8.17 12.77
CA LYS A 122 -12.16 -9.35 13.45
C LYS A 122 -13.66 -9.47 13.20
N ARG A 123 -14.09 -10.64 12.73
CA ARG A 123 -15.50 -11.00 12.53
C ARG A 123 -15.89 -12.07 13.52
N LYS A 124 -16.94 -11.83 14.29
CA LYS A 124 -17.53 -12.84 15.16
C LYS A 124 -18.36 -13.79 14.30
N ILE A 125 -18.16 -15.09 14.48
CA ILE A 125 -18.92 -16.16 13.85
C ILE A 125 -19.65 -16.92 14.95
N GLU A 126 -20.90 -17.26 14.68
CA GLU A 126 -21.73 -18.12 15.50
C GLU A 126 -22.05 -19.39 14.72
N ILE A 127 -21.78 -20.53 15.32
CA ILE A 127 -22.15 -21.84 14.80
C ILE A 127 -23.23 -22.40 15.73
N SER A 128 -24.47 -22.35 15.25
CA SER A 128 -25.64 -22.93 15.91
C SER A 128 -26.12 -24.16 15.15
N GLY A 129 -26.63 -25.17 15.85
CA GLY A 129 -27.11 -26.40 15.23
C GLY A 129 -28.30 -27.00 15.94
N THR A 130 -29.06 -27.84 15.22
CA THR A 130 -30.16 -28.63 15.77
C THR A 130 -30.01 -30.08 15.35
N LEU A 131 -29.99 -30.99 16.32
CA LEU A 131 -30.02 -32.43 16.06
C LEU A 131 -31.48 -32.83 15.75
N LYS A 132 -31.72 -33.37 14.56
CA LYS A 132 -33.03 -33.93 14.19
C LYS A 132 -33.06 -35.41 14.57
N CYS A 133 -33.95 -35.78 15.49
CA CYS A 133 -34.14 -37.15 15.94
C CYS A 133 -35.37 -37.78 15.26
N PRO A 134 -35.41 -39.12 15.06
CA PRO A 134 -36.52 -39.81 14.40
C PRO A 134 -37.89 -39.56 15.02
N ASN A 135 -37.95 -39.28 16.33
CA ASN A 135 -39.19 -39.08 17.07
C ASN A 135 -39.66 -37.61 17.08
N ASN A 136 -39.21 -36.77 16.14
CA ASN A 136 -39.41 -35.32 16.14
C ASN A 136 -38.92 -34.57 17.40
N LEU A 137 -38.16 -35.26 18.26
CA LEU A 137 -37.50 -34.67 19.43
C LEU A 137 -36.22 -33.96 18.98
N ASN A 138 -36.40 -32.82 18.31
CA ASN A 138 -35.30 -31.98 17.88
C ASN A 138 -34.57 -31.42 19.10
N LYS A 139 -33.25 -31.63 19.17
CA LYS A 139 -32.43 -31.12 20.27
C LYS A 139 -31.58 -29.96 19.78
N LEU A 140 -31.75 -28.79 20.38
CA LEU A 140 -30.88 -27.65 20.12
C LEU A 140 -29.48 -27.93 20.68
N LEU A 141 -28.46 -27.64 19.88
CA LEU A 141 -27.07 -27.69 20.30
C LEU A 141 -26.68 -26.32 20.88
N ILE A 142 -25.71 -26.33 21.79
CA ILE A 142 -25.15 -25.11 22.36
C ILE A 142 -24.39 -24.37 21.26
N PRO A 143 -24.72 -23.11 20.95
CA PRO A 143 -23.99 -22.34 19.96
C PRO A 143 -22.54 -22.11 20.37
N ILE A 144 -21.63 -22.20 19.41
CA ILE A 144 -20.21 -21.91 19.60
C ILE A 144 -19.89 -20.60 18.89
N TYR A 145 -19.12 -19.75 19.56
CA TYR A 145 -18.65 -18.50 19.00
C TYR A 145 -17.16 -18.58 18.68
N SER A 146 -16.79 -18.06 17.52
CA SER A 146 -15.40 -17.93 17.09
C SER A 146 -15.16 -16.54 16.52
N ILE A 147 -13.90 -16.16 16.38
CA ILE A 147 -13.49 -14.91 15.75
C ILE A 147 -12.58 -15.24 14.57
N ILE A 148 -12.97 -14.85 13.37
CA ILE A 148 -12.10 -14.89 12.20
C ILE A 148 -11.47 -13.52 11.99
N ASP A 149 -10.15 -13.51 11.85
CA ASP A 149 -9.40 -12.31 11.54
C ASP A 149 -9.20 -12.18 10.02
N VAL A 150 -10.05 -11.36 9.40
CA VAL A 150 -10.05 -11.14 7.94
C VAL A 150 -8.87 -10.24 7.51
N SER A 151 -8.16 -9.62 8.47
CA SER A 151 -6.94 -8.85 8.16
C SER A 151 -5.76 -9.73 7.72
N LYS A 152 -5.79 -11.03 8.05
CA LYS A 152 -4.71 -11.98 7.72
C LYS A 152 -4.81 -12.58 6.31
N GLY A 153 -5.92 -12.35 5.61
CA GLY A 153 -6.13 -12.85 4.24
C GLY A 153 -5.53 -11.97 3.13
N GLN A 154 -5.09 -10.75 3.46
CA GLN A 154 -4.38 -9.86 2.55
C GLN A 154 -2.90 -9.88 2.94
N PHE A 155 -2.08 -10.59 2.18
CA PHE A 155 -0.63 -10.40 2.28
C PHE A 155 -0.33 -8.94 1.93
N HIS A 156 -0.01 -8.14 2.93
CA HIS A 156 0.39 -6.76 2.70
C HIS A 156 1.74 -6.79 1.98
N PRO A 157 1.93 -6.00 0.91
CA PRO A 157 3.21 -5.95 0.22
C PRO A 157 4.28 -5.50 1.20
N GLN A 158 5.26 -6.37 1.42
CA GLN A 158 6.42 -6.10 2.24
C GLN A 158 7.58 -5.72 1.35
N LEU A 159 8.05 -4.48 1.49
CA LEU A 159 9.31 -4.08 0.91
C LEU A 159 10.44 -4.77 1.67
N ILE A 160 11.43 -5.30 0.96
CA ILE A 160 12.64 -5.91 1.49
C ILE A 160 13.84 -5.28 0.78
N ILE A 161 14.77 -4.76 1.58
CA ILE A 161 16.02 -4.20 1.10
C ILE A 161 17.13 -5.09 1.66
N THR A 162 17.95 -5.65 0.79
CA THR A 162 19.12 -6.48 1.15
C THR A 162 20.36 -5.96 0.45
N GLY A 163 21.54 -6.32 0.95
CA GLY A 163 22.84 -5.92 0.42
C GLY A 163 23.92 -6.05 1.48
N LYS A 164 25.17 -5.74 1.12
CA LYS A 164 26.29 -5.71 2.06
C LYS A 164 26.09 -4.66 3.14
N HIS A 165 26.19 -5.11 4.39
CA HIS A 165 26.23 -4.24 5.56
C HIS A 165 27.59 -3.55 5.72
N ILE A 166 28.65 -4.09 5.09
CA ILE A 166 30.01 -3.56 5.16
C ILE A 166 30.61 -3.54 3.76
N VAL A 167 31.14 -2.40 3.35
CA VAL A 167 31.84 -2.20 2.08
C VAL A 167 33.27 -1.72 2.36
N PHE A 168 34.26 -2.41 1.84
CA PHE A 168 35.66 -1.98 1.90
C PHE A 168 36.01 -1.23 0.62
N ALA A 169 36.69 -0.09 0.76
CA ALA A 169 37.11 0.74 -0.36
C ALA A 169 38.52 1.27 -0.09
N ASP A 170 39.48 0.98 -0.97
CA ASP A 170 40.83 1.49 -0.84
C ASP A 170 40.92 3.00 -1.17
N ARG A 171 42.09 3.59 -0.89
CA ARG A 171 42.35 5.02 -1.12
C ARG A 171 42.11 5.44 -2.58
N GLN A 172 42.44 4.58 -3.54
CA GLN A 172 42.33 4.89 -4.96
C GLN A 172 40.87 4.87 -5.40
N SER A 173 40.10 3.91 -4.93
CA SER A 173 38.66 3.75 -5.13
C SER A 173 37.90 4.93 -4.55
N MET A 174 38.30 5.42 -3.38
CA MET A 174 37.68 6.61 -2.76
C MET A 174 37.95 7.91 -3.53
N ARG A 175 39.07 8.00 -4.26
CA ARG A 175 39.36 9.13 -5.16
C ARG A 175 38.67 8.99 -6.52
N ASN A 176 38.49 7.76 -6.99
CA ASN A 176 37.89 7.46 -8.30
C ASN A 176 36.37 7.28 -8.25
N GLY A 177 35.79 7.19 -7.04
CA GLY A 177 34.37 6.99 -6.80
C GLY A 177 34.06 5.56 -6.37
N ALA A 178 33.97 5.34 -5.06
CA ALA A 178 33.59 4.05 -4.48
C ALA A 178 32.08 3.85 -4.58
N ALA A 179 31.64 2.61 -4.84
CA ALA A 179 30.22 2.27 -4.77
C ALA A 179 29.76 2.26 -3.30
N LEU A 180 28.69 3.00 -2.99
CA LEU A 180 28.09 2.94 -1.65
C LEU A 180 27.33 1.64 -1.43
N LEU A 181 26.56 1.21 -2.42
CA LEU A 181 25.61 0.11 -2.29
C LEU A 181 25.79 -0.85 -3.47
N PRO A 182 26.94 -1.55 -3.59
CA PRO A 182 27.31 -2.28 -4.80
C PRO A 182 26.47 -3.52 -5.10
N ASP A 183 25.69 -4.01 -4.13
CA ASP A 183 24.90 -5.24 -4.24
C ASP A 183 23.49 -5.07 -3.64
N VAL A 184 22.97 -3.85 -3.66
CA VAL A 184 21.65 -3.57 -3.09
C VAL A 184 20.56 -4.22 -3.93
N LYS A 185 19.69 -4.97 -3.26
CA LYS A 185 18.49 -5.53 -3.86
C LYS A 185 17.28 -5.00 -3.13
N ILE A 186 16.31 -4.56 -3.92
CA ILE A 186 15.02 -4.12 -3.40
C ILE A 186 13.96 -5.04 -4.00
N THR A 187 13.30 -5.81 -3.14
CA THR A 187 12.24 -6.73 -3.53
C THR A 187 10.95 -6.40 -2.79
N VAL A 188 9.82 -6.74 -3.40
CA VAL A 188 8.49 -6.61 -2.80
C VAL A 188 7.86 -7.98 -2.73
N THR A 189 7.53 -8.44 -1.53
CA THR A 189 6.89 -9.74 -1.33
C THR A 189 5.46 -9.59 -0.87
N GLU A 190 4.57 -10.42 -1.41
CA GLU A 190 3.22 -10.61 -0.88
C GLU A 190 3.11 -12.09 -0.46
N GLY A 191 3.28 -12.34 0.84
CA GLY A 191 3.44 -13.69 1.36
C GLY A 191 4.80 -14.25 0.92
N ASN A 192 4.79 -15.38 0.22
CA ASN A 192 6.01 -16.03 -0.29
C ASN A 192 6.28 -15.71 -1.77
N ALA A 193 5.43 -14.92 -2.43
CA ALA A 193 5.58 -14.58 -3.84
C ALA A 193 6.32 -13.25 -4.02
N ASP A 194 7.30 -13.23 -4.93
CA ASP A 194 7.90 -11.99 -5.42
C ASP A 194 6.89 -11.25 -6.30
N LYS A 195 6.62 -9.99 -5.94
CA LYS A 195 5.71 -9.07 -6.61
C LYS A 195 6.40 -7.76 -6.98
N SER A 196 7.73 -7.72 -7.02
CA SER A 196 8.52 -6.51 -7.31
C SER A 196 8.09 -5.81 -8.60
N SER A 197 7.81 -6.55 -9.66
CA SER A 197 7.38 -6.00 -10.96
C SER A 197 5.96 -5.40 -10.95
N PHE A 198 5.15 -5.67 -9.91
CA PHE A 198 3.78 -5.15 -9.79
C PHE A 198 3.71 -3.88 -8.95
N HIS A 199 4.78 -3.54 -8.25
CA HIS A 199 4.84 -2.38 -7.36
C HIS A 199 5.85 -1.36 -7.87
N LYS A 200 5.58 -0.09 -7.58
CA LYS A 200 6.48 1.03 -7.82
C LYS A 200 6.86 1.68 -6.49
N LEU A 201 8.06 2.26 -6.44
CA LEU A 201 8.55 3.07 -5.34
C LEU A 201 8.38 4.54 -5.67
N SER A 202 8.19 5.38 -4.65
CA SER A 202 8.12 6.83 -4.78
C SER A 202 9.47 7.51 -4.53
N TRP A 203 10.28 6.93 -3.65
CA TRP A 203 11.61 7.43 -3.35
C TRP A 203 12.49 6.37 -2.68
N CYS A 204 13.81 6.54 -2.85
CA CYS A 204 14.85 5.91 -2.06
C CYS A 204 15.77 7.00 -1.47
N ARG A 205 16.02 6.96 -0.17
CA ARG A 205 16.87 7.93 0.54
C ARG A 205 18.04 7.21 1.17
N VAL A 206 19.24 7.72 0.92
CA VAL A 206 20.44 7.36 1.66
C VAL A 206 20.77 8.52 2.59
N HIS A 207 20.86 8.24 3.89
CA HIS A 207 21.19 9.21 4.92
C HIS A 207 22.54 8.85 5.54
N MET A 208 23.51 9.77 5.53
CA MET A 208 24.83 9.59 6.10
C MET A 208 24.88 10.02 7.57
N ARG A 209 25.66 9.28 8.36
CA ARG A 209 26.01 9.64 9.74
C ARG A 209 27.51 9.36 9.97
N PRO A 210 28.31 10.36 10.40
CA PRO A 210 27.96 11.78 10.52
C PRO A 210 27.64 12.43 9.16
N ALA A 211 27.16 13.67 9.19
CA ALA A 211 26.97 14.46 7.98
C ALA A 211 28.29 14.56 7.20
N ARG A 212 28.21 14.60 5.87
CA ARG A 212 29.38 14.73 5.01
C ARG A 212 29.90 16.16 5.01
N ASP A 213 31.22 16.28 4.87
CA ASP A 213 31.93 17.50 4.56
C ASP A 213 31.73 17.82 3.08
N MET A 214 31.02 18.91 2.79
CA MET A 214 30.65 19.27 1.41
C MET A 214 31.84 19.66 0.54
N ASP A 215 32.99 20.02 1.16
CA ASP A 215 34.19 20.42 0.44
C ASP A 215 35.11 19.22 0.16
N LEU A 216 35.01 18.16 0.96
CA LEU A 216 35.88 16.98 0.87
C LEU A 216 35.18 15.71 0.39
N GLU A 217 33.84 15.65 0.44
CA GLU A 217 33.04 14.47 0.11
C GLU A 217 31.97 14.77 -0.94
N LEU A 218 31.97 13.99 -2.03
CA LEU A 218 31.09 14.19 -3.17
C LEU A 218 30.29 12.93 -3.51
N PHE A 219 29.09 13.13 -4.07
CA PHE A 219 28.35 12.08 -4.77
C PHE A 219 28.34 12.36 -6.28
N SER A 220 28.52 11.31 -7.06
CA SER A 220 28.22 11.31 -8.49
C SER A 220 27.06 10.38 -8.77
N SER A 221 26.17 10.81 -9.67
CA SER A 221 24.98 10.07 -10.07
C SER A 221 25.01 9.74 -11.56
N PRO A 222 24.44 8.61 -12.00
CA PRO A 222 24.42 8.23 -13.40
C PRO A 222 23.35 9.03 -14.16
N THR A 223 23.69 10.25 -14.61
CA THR A 223 22.73 11.22 -15.17
C THR A 223 21.90 10.68 -16.34
N LEU A 224 22.52 9.96 -17.29
CA LEU A 224 21.81 9.38 -18.43
C LEU A 224 20.78 8.32 -18.00
N LEU A 225 21.11 7.51 -16.98
CA LEU A 225 20.20 6.50 -16.46
C LEU A 225 19.04 7.16 -15.70
N LEU A 226 19.33 8.19 -14.91
CA LEU A 226 18.30 8.98 -14.21
C LEU A 226 17.31 9.62 -15.18
N GLU A 227 17.79 10.22 -16.26
CA GLU A 227 16.95 10.83 -17.29
C GLU A 227 16.06 9.78 -17.99
N LYS A 228 16.64 8.64 -18.38
CA LYS A 228 15.90 7.52 -19.00
C LYS A 228 14.79 6.98 -18.10
N LEU A 229 15.01 6.94 -16.79
CA LEU A 229 14.07 6.41 -15.80
C LEU A 229 13.15 7.51 -15.20
N GLU A 230 13.28 8.75 -15.65
CA GLU A 230 12.56 9.91 -15.11
C GLU A 230 12.73 10.05 -13.57
N LEU A 231 13.90 9.67 -13.05
CA LEU A 231 14.25 9.75 -11.64
C LEU A 231 15.03 11.03 -11.34
N GLN A 232 14.65 11.72 -10.27
CA GLN A 232 15.36 12.90 -9.77
C GLN A 232 16.33 12.50 -8.67
N PHE A 233 17.57 12.97 -8.76
CA PHE A 233 18.59 12.83 -7.72
C PHE A 233 18.80 14.17 -7.01
N VAL A 234 18.48 14.24 -5.72
CA VAL A 234 18.65 15.43 -4.88
C VAL A 234 19.55 15.07 -3.70
N HIS A 235 20.61 15.85 -3.46
CA HIS A 235 21.56 15.57 -2.40
C HIS A 235 21.92 16.82 -1.59
N ASP A 236 22.33 16.60 -0.34
CA ASP A 236 22.75 17.63 0.61
C ASP A 236 23.87 17.09 1.51
N LYS A 237 24.17 17.79 2.62
CA LYS A 237 25.19 17.35 3.60
C LYS A 237 24.79 16.10 4.39
N GLN A 238 23.52 15.71 4.39
CA GLN A 238 23.01 14.55 5.11
C GLN A 238 22.86 13.31 4.23
N GLY A 239 23.11 13.40 2.92
CA GLY A 239 23.03 12.27 1.99
C GLY A 239 22.31 12.64 0.70
N PHE A 240 21.50 11.72 0.17
CA PHE A 240 20.75 11.94 -1.06
C PHE A 240 19.39 11.23 -1.08
N VAL A 241 18.52 11.67 -1.98
CA VAL A 241 17.19 11.12 -2.24
C VAL A 241 16.99 10.98 -3.74
N LEU A 242 16.66 9.77 -4.18
CA LEU A 242 16.09 9.47 -5.48
C LEU A 242 14.57 9.61 -5.39
N ARG A 243 13.93 10.30 -6.33
CA ARG A 243 12.47 10.50 -6.39
C ARG A 243 11.93 10.23 -7.78
N GLY A 244 10.80 9.54 -7.85
CA GLY A 244 10.10 9.25 -9.10
C GLY A 244 9.28 7.96 -8.98
N ALA A 245 8.51 7.62 -10.01
CA ALA A 245 7.55 6.52 -9.97
C ALA A 245 8.06 5.30 -10.75
N GLU A 246 8.95 4.52 -10.13
CA GLU A 246 9.65 3.42 -10.81
C GLU A 246 9.71 2.11 -10.02
N HIS A 247 10.02 1.02 -10.72
CA HIS A 247 10.10 -0.31 -10.13
C HIS A 247 11.31 -0.47 -9.18
N PRO A 248 11.24 -1.38 -8.19
CA PRO A 248 12.35 -1.66 -7.27
C PRO A 248 13.69 -1.97 -7.96
N SER A 249 13.66 -2.66 -9.10
CA SER A 249 14.87 -2.99 -9.88
C SER A 249 15.55 -1.75 -10.46
N ALA A 250 14.78 -0.78 -10.95
CA ALA A 250 15.32 0.47 -11.50
C ALA A 250 15.99 1.32 -10.40
N TYR A 251 15.38 1.37 -9.20
CA TYR A 251 16.00 2.00 -8.05
C TYR A 251 17.29 1.29 -7.60
N ALA A 252 17.31 -0.04 -7.58
CA ALA A 252 18.50 -0.82 -7.27
C ALA A 252 19.64 -0.54 -8.27
N GLU A 253 19.33 -0.57 -9.58
CA GLU A 253 20.29 -0.28 -10.65
C GLU A 253 20.93 1.10 -10.48
N VAL A 254 20.13 2.14 -10.22
CA VAL A 254 20.66 3.50 -10.00
C VAL A 254 21.54 3.55 -8.74
N LEU A 255 21.11 2.93 -7.64
CA LEU A 255 21.85 2.93 -6.37
C LEU A 255 23.22 2.24 -6.50
N GLU A 256 23.31 1.15 -7.27
CA GLU A 256 24.58 0.46 -7.55
C GLU A 256 25.57 1.33 -8.34
N HIS A 257 25.07 2.27 -9.15
CA HIS A 257 25.88 3.16 -9.98
C HIS A 257 26.20 4.52 -9.35
N ILE A 258 25.58 4.87 -8.22
CA ILE A 258 25.95 6.08 -7.47
C ILE A 258 27.32 5.89 -6.83
N ARG A 259 28.20 6.88 -7.06
CA ARG A 259 29.58 6.86 -6.58
C ARG A 259 29.78 7.89 -5.48
N TYR A 260 30.54 7.50 -4.47
CA TYR A 260 30.95 8.35 -3.36
C TYR A 260 32.45 8.60 -3.42
N PHE A 261 32.83 9.85 -3.24
CA PHE A 261 34.20 10.32 -3.30
C PHE A 261 34.58 10.93 -1.97
N ASN A 262 35.81 10.67 -1.53
CA ASN A 262 36.39 11.33 -0.38
C ASN A 262 37.82 11.75 -0.72
N LEU A 263 38.07 13.06 -0.72
CA LEU A 263 39.38 13.64 -1.04
C LEU A 263 40.38 13.47 0.11
N ARG A 264 39.91 13.20 1.33
CA ARG A 264 40.72 13.00 2.54
C ARG A 264 40.27 11.75 3.33
N PRO A 265 40.41 10.54 2.75
CA PRO A 265 39.90 9.32 3.34
C PRO A 265 40.55 8.97 4.69
N GLU A 266 41.81 9.37 4.91
CA GLU A 266 42.53 9.17 6.18
C GLU A 266 41.91 9.92 7.36
N SER A 267 41.25 11.06 7.11
CA SER A 267 40.54 11.81 8.15
C SER A 267 39.15 11.24 8.46
N PHE A 268 38.65 10.37 7.60
CA PHE A 268 37.32 9.76 7.72
C PHE A 268 37.37 8.28 7.30
N PRO A 269 38.05 7.44 8.09
CA PRO A 269 38.27 6.03 7.74
C PRO A 269 36.98 5.18 7.76
N HIS A 270 35.91 5.71 8.36
CA HIS A 270 34.64 5.04 8.52
C HIS A 270 33.49 5.96 8.11
N ARG A 271 32.57 5.44 7.30
CA ARG A 271 31.34 6.14 6.91
C ARG A 271 30.12 5.26 7.07
N SER A 272 29.17 5.70 7.89
CA SER A 272 27.90 4.99 8.09
C SER A 272 26.78 5.66 7.30
N TYR A 273 25.90 4.86 6.73
CA TYR A 273 24.72 5.33 6.02
C TYR A 273 23.51 4.40 6.23
N THR A 274 22.33 4.96 6.03
CA THR A 274 21.06 4.26 6.13
C THR A 274 20.29 4.45 4.83
N LEU A 275 19.96 3.35 4.17
CA LEU A 275 19.07 3.33 3.02
C LEU A 275 17.62 3.10 3.48
N GLN A 276 16.72 3.93 2.97
CA GLN A 276 15.28 3.87 3.19
C GLN A 276 14.56 3.93 1.85
N ALA A 277 13.47 3.21 1.72
CA ALA A 277 12.63 3.25 0.52
C ALA A 277 11.16 3.22 0.88
N ASN A 278 10.32 3.69 -0.04
CA ASN A 278 8.87 3.81 0.18
C ASN A 278 8.08 3.53 -1.09
N PHE A 279 6.92 2.88 -0.94
CA PHE A 279 6.01 2.62 -2.05
C PHE A 279 5.44 3.90 -2.67
N PHE A 280 5.10 3.80 -3.95
CA PHE A 280 4.26 4.76 -4.64
C PHE A 280 2.81 4.49 -4.23
N ILE A 281 2.37 5.14 -3.14
CA ILE A 281 1.03 5.03 -2.52
C ILE A 281 0.74 3.69 -1.80
N ASN A 282 1.27 3.54 -0.58
CA ASN A 282 0.67 2.91 0.61
C ASN A 282 1.76 2.84 1.69
N PHE A 283 1.46 3.26 2.92
CA PHE A 283 2.49 3.50 3.95
C PHE A 283 3.12 2.20 4.47
N ASN A 284 4.33 1.89 3.99
CA ASN A 284 5.26 1.02 4.70
C ASN A 284 6.71 1.47 4.46
N LYS A 285 7.45 1.67 5.56
CA LYS A 285 8.86 2.11 5.56
C LYS A 285 9.76 0.93 5.93
N LYS A 286 10.86 0.74 5.19
CA LYS A 286 11.94 -0.20 5.56
C LYS A 286 13.31 0.49 5.56
N PHE A 287 14.23 -0.05 6.36
CA PHE A 287 15.57 0.49 6.61
C PHE A 287 16.62 -0.59 6.38
N LEU A 288 17.72 -0.22 5.71
CA LEU A 288 18.96 -0.98 5.64
C LEU A 288 20.10 -0.09 6.16
N TYR A 289 20.93 -0.62 7.05
CA TYR A 289 22.13 0.07 7.57
C TYR A 289 23.36 -0.52 6.90
N SER A 290 24.31 0.34 6.50
CA SER A 290 25.58 -0.12 5.95
C SER A 290 26.71 0.85 6.28
N ASN A 291 27.91 0.31 6.42
CA ASN A 291 29.13 1.01 6.79
C ASN A 291 30.21 0.81 5.70
N MET A 292 30.97 1.85 5.39
CA MET A 292 32.10 1.80 4.48
C MET A 292 33.41 2.00 5.26
N TYR A 293 34.41 1.17 4.96
CA TYR A 293 35.71 1.14 5.62
C TYR A 293 36.84 1.31 4.60
N LEU A 294 37.86 2.07 4.98
CA LEU A 294 39.12 2.19 4.24
C LEU A 294 40.08 1.06 4.65
N GLU A 295 40.58 0.31 3.66
CA GLU A 295 41.72 -0.62 3.81
C GLU A 295 43.01 -0.02 3.24
#